data_AF-A0A1T4N4L1-F1
#
_entry.id   AF-A0A1T4N4L1-F1
#
_cell.length_a   1.000
_cell.length_b   1.000
_cell.length_c   1.000
_cell.angle_alpha   90.00
_cell.angle_beta   90.00
_cell.angle_gamma   90.00
#
_symmetry.space_group_name_H-M   'P 1'
#
loop_
_entity.id
_entity.type
_entity.pdbx_description
1 polymer ?
#
loop_
_entity_poly.entity_id
_entity_poly.type
_entity_poly.pdbx_seq_one_letter_code
_entity_poly.pdbx_strand_id
1 'polypeptide(L)'
;MGLLRSKRVNYYVFLVLIALLILFAGCSQNQQQGKTKVKGLTTEEIEKIEEPAIKVETEEGQTKEMKMEEYIAGVVAGEMKKDWPTDAYGAQAILARTFALKRLEQKGSNVISGSHKEAQAYRPQNITDEIKKAIEKTRGEVIIYNGDYITGWFHSSAGGQTTSAKVGLAYNKKEPPYIISVKSPDQHAPDDIKSWSVSFENNDILQVLKQVGVKNAQTVQDIKILDRDKTERAIDMEISYDGGKKKMKAANFRIAIGPDKLKSTLIKSIEKSGDKFTFKGSGYGHGVGMSQWGAFAMAKEGKSPEEIIAHYFKDVKIGKKWD
;
A
#
# COMPACT_ATOMS: atom_id res chain seq x y z
N MET A 1 51.17 -38.56 -22.26
CA MET A 1 50.23 -39.47 -22.96
C MET A 1 48.82 -38.95 -22.71
N GLY A 2 47.85 -38.88 -23.61
CA GLY A 2 47.72 -39.27 -25.03
C GLY A 2 46.20 -39.34 -25.32
N LEU A 3 45.64 -38.69 -26.36
CA LEU A 3 45.31 -39.30 -27.68
C LEU A 3 44.47 -40.60 -27.54
N LEU A 4 43.28 -40.80 -28.14
CA LEU A 4 42.50 -40.14 -29.22
C LEU A 4 40.99 -40.09 -28.84
N ARG A 5 40.05 -39.32 -29.41
CA ARG A 5 39.79 -38.71 -30.75
C ARG A 5 38.98 -39.59 -31.76
N SER A 6 37.65 -39.51 -31.63
CA SER A 6 36.61 -39.55 -32.71
C SER A 6 36.40 -40.79 -33.61
N LYS A 7 35.12 -41.04 -33.95
CA LYS A 7 34.61 -40.98 -35.34
C LYS A 7 33.06 -40.95 -35.40
N ARG A 8 32.50 -40.34 -36.47
CA ARG A 8 31.08 -40.44 -36.89
C ARG A 8 31.02 -41.30 -38.15
N VAL A 9 29.91 -42.00 -38.40
CA VAL A 9 29.44 -42.41 -39.74
C VAL A 9 27.91 -42.37 -39.77
N ASN A 10 27.31 -41.78 -40.80
CA ASN A 10 25.89 -41.94 -41.16
C ASN A 10 25.79 -42.83 -42.42
N TYR A 11 24.68 -43.55 -42.60
CA TYR A 11 24.29 -44.14 -43.90
C TYR A 11 22.76 -44.18 -44.08
N TYR A 12 22.32 -44.36 -45.33
CA TYR A 12 20.94 -44.19 -45.83
C TYR A 12 20.72 -45.19 -47.02
N VAL A 13 19.57 -45.37 -47.69
CA VAL A 13 18.25 -44.69 -47.72
C VAL A 13 17.18 -45.64 -48.33
N PHE A 14 15.87 -45.32 -48.24
CA PHE A 14 14.75 -45.86 -49.08
C PHE A 14 14.37 -47.36 -48.91
N LEU A 15 13.19 -47.92 -49.31
CA LEU A 15 11.85 -47.55 -49.87
C LEU A 15 10.82 -48.52 -49.16
N VAL A 16 9.46 -48.50 -49.11
CA VAL A 16 8.24 -47.78 -49.62
C VAL A 16 7.21 -48.80 -50.20
N LEU A 17 5.92 -48.41 -50.34
CA LEU A 17 4.68 -49.17 -50.68
C LEU A 17 3.95 -49.83 -49.47
N ILE A 18 2.69 -49.56 -49.10
CA ILE A 18 1.33 -49.48 -49.76
C ILE A 18 0.54 -50.81 -49.58
N ALA A 19 -0.75 -50.89 -49.18
CA ALA A 19 -1.71 -49.99 -48.50
C ALA A 19 -3.01 -50.80 -48.11
N LEU A 20 -4.03 -50.14 -47.49
CA LEU A 20 -5.48 -50.56 -47.41
C LEU A 20 -5.82 -51.75 -46.45
N LEU A 21 -6.96 -51.89 -45.71
CA LEU A 21 -8.18 -51.09 -45.43
C LEU A 21 -8.77 -51.39 -44.01
N ILE A 22 -9.29 -50.34 -43.34
CA ILE A 22 -10.49 -50.22 -42.45
C ILE A 22 -10.92 -51.39 -41.50
N LEU A 23 -10.96 -51.13 -40.18
CA LEU A 23 -12.20 -51.06 -39.35
C LEU A 23 -11.97 -50.48 -37.92
N PHE A 24 -13.05 -50.04 -37.27
CA PHE A 24 -13.06 -49.28 -36.01
C PHE A 24 -13.15 -50.14 -34.74
N ALA A 25 -12.40 -49.78 -33.68
CA ALA A 25 -12.85 -49.78 -32.27
C ALA A 25 -11.81 -49.12 -31.34
N GLY A 26 -12.24 -48.63 -30.16
CA GLY A 26 -11.38 -48.46 -28.98
C GLY A 26 -10.77 -47.06 -28.75
N CYS A 27 -11.31 -46.32 -27.78
CA CYS A 27 -10.72 -45.07 -27.30
C CYS A 27 -9.46 -45.31 -26.46
N SER A 28 -8.41 -44.50 -26.67
CA SER A 28 -7.74 -43.69 -25.62
C SER A 28 -6.30 -43.34 -26.01
N GLN A 29 -6.04 -42.09 -26.37
CA GLN A 29 -4.72 -41.50 -26.15
C GLN A 29 -4.80 -39.99 -25.92
N ASN A 30 -3.99 -39.53 -24.97
CA ASN A 30 -4.03 -38.20 -24.39
C ASN A 30 -3.24 -37.20 -25.25
N GLN A 31 -3.90 -36.27 -25.94
CA GLN A 31 -3.26 -35.12 -26.56
C GLN A 31 -3.70 -33.81 -25.89
N GLN A 32 -2.76 -33.17 -25.20
CA GLN A 32 -2.91 -31.80 -24.75
C GLN A 32 -2.76 -30.85 -25.95
N GLN A 33 -3.87 -30.29 -26.42
CA GLN A 33 -3.85 -29.02 -27.16
C GLN A 33 -4.75 -27.99 -26.48
N GLY A 34 -4.30 -26.73 -26.52
CA GLY A 34 -4.87 -25.66 -25.72
C GLY A 34 -6.30 -25.31 -26.11
N LYS A 35 -7.13 -25.05 -25.09
CA LYS A 35 -8.31 -24.19 -25.26
C LYS A 35 -8.15 -22.97 -24.36
N THR A 36 -7.85 -21.84 -24.99
CA THR A 36 -7.93 -20.51 -24.38
C THR A 36 -9.39 -20.23 -23.99
N LYS A 37 -9.79 -20.70 -22.79
CA LYS A 37 -11.00 -20.18 -22.16
C LYS A 37 -10.69 -18.77 -21.70
N VAL A 38 -11.12 -17.79 -22.49
CA VAL A 38 -11.53 -16.50 -21.95
C VAL A 38 -12.65 -16.79 -20.96
N LYS A 39 -12.29 -16.96 -19.68
CA LYS A 39 -13.27 -17.12 -18.61
C LYS A 39 -13.98 -15.76 -18.53
N GLY A 40 -15.28 -15.75 -18.85
CA GLY A 40 -16.04 -14.50 -18.91
C GLY A 40 -15.97 -13.74 -17.59
N LEU A 41 -16.16 -12.42 -17.67
CA LEU A 41 -16.39 -11.54 -16.53
C LEU A 41 -17.73 -11.90 -15.89
N THR A 42 -17.75 -13.00 -15.13
CA THR A 42 -18.82 -13.28 -14.18
C THR A 42 -18.82 -12.17 -13.15
N THR A 43 -19.97 -11.54 -12.94
CA THR A 43 -20.19 -10.70 -11.77
C THR A 43 -19.98 -11.53 -10.52
N GLU A 44 -18.81 -11.39 -9.90
CA GLU A 44 -18.51 -11.96 -8.58
C GLU A 44 -19.46 -11.28 -7.58
N GLU A 45 -20.58 -11.93 -7.29
CA GLU A 45 -21.50 -11.49 -6.25
C GLU A 45 -20.75 -11.51 -4.93
N ILE A 46 -20.78 -10.38 -4.23
CA ILE A 46 -20.06 -10.22 -2.97
C ILE A 46 -20.90 -10.95 -1.93
N GLU A 47 -20.43 -12.12 -1.50
CA GLU A 47 -21.10 -12.98 -0.53
C GLU A 47 -21.60 -12.16 0.66
N LYS A 48 -22.93 -12.14 0.82
CA LYS A 48 -23.62 -11.47 1.91
C LYS A 48 -23.49 -12.30 3.19
N ILE A 49 -23.10 -11.63 4.27
CA ILE A 49 -22.93 -12.15 5.62
C ILE A 49 -23.69 -11.27 6.62
N GLU A 50 -23.86 -11.74 7.86
CA GLU A 50 -24.22 -10.84 8.95
C GLU A 50 -23.02 -9.94 9.32
N GLU A 51 -23.30 -8.78 9.93
CA GLU A 51 -22.24 -7.91 10.45
C GLU A 51 -21.42 -8.65 11.53
N PRO A 52 -20.11 -8.86 11.35
CA PRO A 52 -19.32 -9.66 12.26
C PRO A 52 -19.12 -8.97 13.62
N ALA A 53 -19.18 -9.77 14.69
CA ALA A 53 -18.66 -9.38 16.00
C ALA A 53 -17.15 -9.66 16.05
N ILE A 54 -16.39 -8.65 16.46
CA ILE A 54 -14.92 -8.68 16.50
C ILE A 54 -14.40 -8.29 17.87
N LYS A 55 -13.17 -8.73 18.17
CA LYS A 55 -12.46 -8.44 19.41
C LYS A 55 -11.36 -7.44 19.13
N VAL A 56 -11.41 -6.29 19.81
CA VAL A 56 -10.46 -5.20 19.65
C VAL A 56 -9.55 -5.14 20.88
N GLU A 57 -8.26 -5.37 20.67
CA GLU A 57 -7.21 -5.22 21.69
C GLU A 57 -6.83 -3.74 21.80
N THR A 58 -7.09 -3.10 22.94
CA THR A 58 -6.77 -1.67 23.15
C THR A 58 -5.28 -1.46 23.38
N GLU A 59 -4.80 -0.21 23.27
CA GLU A 59 -3.42 0.16 23.63
C GLU A 59 -3.08 -0.12 25.12
N GLU A 60 -4.11 -0.35 25.95
CA GLU A 60 -4.01 -0.70 27.37
C GLU A 60 -3.99 -2.24 27.60
N GLY A 61 -4.01 -3.04 26.53
CA GLY A 61 -4.01 -4.51 26.59
C GLY A 61 -5.37 -5.15 26.93
N GLN A 62 -6.45 -4.37 27.01
CA GLN A 62 -7.80 -4.90 27.24
C GLN A 62 -8.41 -5.38 25.92
N THR A 63 -9.13 -6.51 25.94
CA THR A 63 -9.93 -6.93 24.78
C THR A 63 -11.40 -6.55 24.97
N LYS A 64 -11.94 -5.70 24.09
CA LYS A 64 -13.39 -5.43 24.02
C LYS A 64 -13.99 -6.14 22.80
N GLU A 65 -15.09 -6.85 23.00
CA GLU A 65 -15.93 -7.35 21.89
C GLU A 65 -16.92 -6.27 21.44
N MET A 66 -17.07 -6.09 20.13
CA MET A 66 -17.95 -5.08 19.51
C MET A 66 -18.38 -5.50 18.10
N LYS A 67 -19.38 -4.81 17.55
CA LYS A 67 -19.79 -4.93 16.15
C LYS A 67 -18.83 -4.15 15.24
N MET A 68 -18.65 -4.62 13.99
CA MET A 68 -17.68 -4.04 13.06
C MET A 68 -17.87 -2.53 12.86
N GLU A 69 -19.09 -2.03 12.67
CA GLU A 69 -19.31 -0.61 12.43
C GLU A 69 -19.01 0.28 13.66
N GLU A 70 -19.08 -0.26 14.89
CA GLU A 70 -18.61 0.43 16.10
C GLU A 70 -17.09 0.63 16.04
N TYR A 71 -16.34 -0.41 15.64
CA TYR A 71 -14.91 -0.33 15.44
C TYR A 71 -14.54 0.65 14.32
N ILE A 72 -15.20 0.57 13.16
CA ILE A 72 -14.91 1.45 12.02
C ILE A 72 -15.22 2.92 12.36
N ALA A 73 -16.27 3.22 13.12
CA ALA A 73 -16.52 4.57 13.64
C ALA A 73 -15.32 5.07 14.48
N GLY A 74 -14.82 4.25 15.41
CA GLY A 74 -13.67 4.58 16.25
C GLY A 74 -12.34 4.68 15.48
N VAL A 75 -12.19 3.94 14.37
CA VAL A 75 -11.02 4.06 13.47
C VAL A 75 -11.07 5.35 12.65
N VAL A 76 -12.22 5.68 12.05
CA VAL A 76 -12.39 6.95 11.31
C VAL A 76 -12.15 8.15 12.22
N ALA A 77 -12.61 8.08 13.48
CA ALA A 77 -12.38 9.08 14.52
C ALA A 77 -10.93 9.15 15.07
N GLY A 78 -10.08 8.16 14.73
CA GLY A 78 -8.64 8.14 15.04
C GLY A 78 -7.74 8.56 13.87
N GLU A 79 -8.09 8.16 12.64
CA GLU A 79 -7.31 8.44 11.43
C GLU A 79 -7.64 9.78 10.77
N MET A 80 -8.81 10.39 11.04
CA MET A 80 -9.25 11.65 10.42
C MET A 80 -9.49 12.77 11.44
N LYS A 81 -9.41 14.01 10.98
CA LYS A 81 -9.75 15.19 11.81
C LYS A 81 -11.27 15.34 11.92
N LYS A 82 -11.72 16.06 12.96
CA LYS A 82 -13.12 16.48 13.10
C LYS A 82 -13.52 17.46 11.99
N ASP A 83 -14.83 17.63 11.83
CA ASP A 83 -15.46 18.62 10.93
C ASP A 83 -15.09 18.46 9.43
N TRP A 84 -14.78 17.23 9.01
CA TRP A 84 -14.62 16.85 7.61
C TRP A 84 -15.96 16.44 6.96
N PRO A 85 -16.08 16.51 5.61
CA PRO A 85 -17.28 16.10 4.90
C PRO A 85 -17.60 14.62 5.13
N THR A 86 -18.90 14.31 5.28
CA THR A 86 -19.44 12.94 5.45
C THR A 86 -18.88 11.95 4.44
N ASP A 87 -18.72 12.35 3.17
CA ASP A 87 -18.29 11.44 2.11
C ASP A 87 -16.78 11.17 2.12
N ALA A 88 -15.97 12.06 2.71
CA ALA A 88 -14.56 11.80 3.01
C ALA A 88 -14.41 10.82 4.17
N TYR A 89 -15.23 10.95 5.23
CA TYR A 89 -15.33 9.92 6.28
C TYR A 89 -15.80 8.58 5.71
N GLY A 90 -16.74 8.59 4.77
CA GLY A 90 -17.24 7.38 4.10
C GLY A 90 -16.14 6.63 3.33
N ALA A 91 -15.33 7.34 2.54
CA ALA A 91 -14.22 6.73 1.81
C ALA A 91 -13.19 6.08 2.77
N GLN A 92 -12.89 6.73 3.89
CA GLN A 92 -12.03 6.16 4.93
C GLN A 92 -12.68 4.97 5.64
N ALA A 93 -14.00 4.99 5.88
CA ALA A 93 -14.75 3.88 6.49
C ALA A 93 -14.69 2.62 5.62
N ILE A 94 -14.96 2.76 4.32
CA ILE A 94 -14.84 1.68 3.33
C ILE A 94 -13.42 1.08 3.32
N LEU A 95 -12.38 1.92 3.36
CA LEU A 95 -10.99 1.45 3.42
C LEU A 95 -10.64 0.74 4.72
N ALA A 96 -11.06 1.30 5.86
CA ALA A 96 -10.83 0.69 7.17
C ALA A 96 -11.56 -0.66 7.31
N ARG A 97 -12.82 -0.75 6.84
CA ARG A 97 -13.59 -2.00 6.82
C ARG A 97 -12.94 -3.06 5.95
N THR A 98 -12.46 -2.66 4.77
CA THR A 98 -11.68 -3.53 3.85
C THR A 98 -10.37 -4.03 4.50
N PHE A 99 -9.61 -3.13 5.15
CA PHE A 99 -8.38 -3.48 5.84
C PHE A 99 -8.64 -4.43 7.02
N ALA A 100 -9.65 -4.13 7.84
CA ALA A 100 -10.02 -4.93 9.00
C ALA A 100 -10.38 -6.37 8.60
N LEU A 101 -11.34 -6.54 7.67
CA LEU A 101 -11.75 -7.86 7.20
C LEU A 101 -10.57 -8.66 6.62
N LYS A 102 -9.75 -8.04 5.76
CA LYS A 102 -8.54 -8.65 5.22
C LYS A 102 -7.53 -9.06 6.31
N ARG A 103 -7.40 -8.28 7.37
CA ARG A 103 -6.48 -8.54 8.49
C ARG A 103 -6.97 -9.69 9.36
N LEU A 104 -8.28 -9.82 9.56
CA LEU A 104 -8.92 -10.91 10.29
C LEU A 104 -8.82 -12.24 9.52
N GLU A 105 -9.12 -12.21 8.21
CA GLU A 105 -8.96 -13.33 7.28
C GLU A 105 -7.53 -13.86 7.26
N GLN A 106 -6.54 -12.97 7.09
CA GLN A 106 -5.11 -13.33 7.11
C GLN A 106 -4.60 -13.84 8.47
N LYS A 107 -5.29 -13.53 9.57
CA LYS A 107 -4.99 -14.10 10.90
C LYS A 107 -5.71 -15.43 11.15
N GLY A 108 -6.77 -15.76 10.42
CA GLY A 108 -7.71 -16.82 10.78
C GLY A 108 -8.40 -16.57 12.13
N SER A 109 -8.65 -15.31 12.48
CA SER A 109 -9.07 -14.89 13.83
C SER A 109 -10.00 -13.67 13.79
N ASN A 110 -10.92 -13.55 14.75
CA ASN A 110 -11.76 -12.36 14.93
C ASN A 110 -11.12 -11.26 15.80
N VAL A 111 -9.81 -11.34 16.08
CA VAL A 111 -9.08 -10.38 16.94
C VAL A 111 -8.26 -9.38 16.11
N ILE A 112 -8.50 -8.08 16.30
CA ILE A 112 -7.76 -6.97 15.70
C ILE A 112 -7.16 -6.06 16.79
N SER A 113 -6.00 -5.46 16.50
CA SER A 113 -5.36 -4.49 17.41
C SER A 113 -5.93 -3.08 17.19
N GLY A 114 -6.04 -2.30 18.25
CA GLY A 114 -6.32 -0.86 18.22
C GLY A 114 -5.06 0.00 18.10
N SER A 115 -3.87 -0.63 18.04
CA SER A 115 -2.58 0.05 17.87
C SER A 115 -2.34 0.37 16.39
N HIS A 116 -2.11 1.66 16.09
CA HIS A 116 -1.72 2.11 14.75
C HIS A 116 -0.38 1.49 14.26
N LYS A 117 0.43 0.91 15.14
CA LYS A 117 1.66 0.17 14.75
C LYS A 117 1.38 -1.23 14.19
N GLU A 118 0.18 -1.78 14.42
CA GLU A 118 -0.17 -3.19 14.15
C GLU A 118 -1.41 -3.35 13.25
N ALA A 119 -2.27 -2.33 13.25
CA ALA A 119 -3.49 -2.19 12.46
C ALA A 119 -3.75 -0.72 12.08
N GLN A 120 -4.58 0.00 12.84
CA GLN A 120 -5.04 1.38 12.56
C GLN A 120 -5.23 2.17 13.86
N ALA A 121 -5.26 3.50 13.79
CA ALA A 121 -5.51 4.37 14.94
C ALA A 121 -6.97 4.31 15.36
N TYR A 122 -7.24 3.89 16.60
CA TYR A 122 -8.59 3.75 17.15
C TYR A 122 -8.84 4.75 18.29
N ARG A 123 -9.76 5.70 18.12
CA ARG A 123 -10.06 6.78 19.08
C ARG A 123 -11.59 7.01 19.21
N PRO A 124 -12.35 6.07 19.81
CA PRO A 124 -13.81 6.13 19.88
C PRO A 124 -14.36 7.38 20.60
N GLN A 125 -13.59 7.99 21.50
CA GLN A 125 -13.94 9.26 22.16
C GLN A 125 -14.04 10.48 21.21
N ASN A 126 -13.63 10.34 19.95
CA ASN A 126 -13.71 11.38 18.93
C ASN A 126 -14.89 11.23 17.96
N ILE A 127 -15.71 10.17 18.07
CA ILE A 127 -16.82 9.90 17.13
C ILE A 127 -17.85 11.04 17.17
N THR A 128 -18.09 11.69 16.03
CA THR A 128 -19.15 12.68 15.83
C THR A 128 -20.36 12.07 15.13
N ASP A 129 -21.48 12.79 15.06
CA ASP A 129 -22.66 12.32 14.31
C ASP A 129 -22.42 12.32 12.80
N GLU A 130 -21.51 13.15 12.28
CA GLU A 130 -21.06 13.16 10.89
C GLU A 130 -20.29 11.88 10.54
N ILE A 131 -19.47 11.39 11.48
CA ILE A 131 -18.82 10.08 11.36
C ILE A 131 -19.90 8.98 11.38
N LYS A 132 -20.85 8.99 12.31
CA LYS A 132 -21.95 8.00 12.36
C LYS A 132 -22.75 7.96 11.05
N LYS A 133 -23.12 9.14 10.50
CA LYS A 133 -23.81 9.26 9.20
C LYS A 133 -22.99 8.67 8.05
N ALA A 134 -21.67 8.83 8.08
CA ALA A 134 -20.77 8.27 7.07
C ALA A 134 -20.59 6.75 7.19
N ILE A 135 -20.53 6.23 8.43
CA ILE A 135 -20.49 4.78 8.69
C ILE A 135 -21.79 4.14 8.19
N GLU A 136 -22.95 4.72 8.52
CA GLU A 136 -24.26 4.21 8.10
C GLU A 136 -24.45 4.28 6.58
N LYS A 137 -24.09 5.41 5.95
CA LYS A 137 -24.14 5.58 4.49
C LYS A 137 -23.33 4.52 3.74
N THR A 138 -22.20 4.09 4.32
CA THR A 138 -21.27 3.13 3.70
C THR A 138 -21.31 1.76 4.39
N ARG A 139 -22.36 1.46 5.16
CA ARG A 139 -22.44 0.30 6.05
C ARG A 139 -22.19 -1.01 5.28
N GLY A 140 -21.29 -1.85 5.77
CA GLY A 140 -20.91 -3.10 5.11
C GLY A 140 -20.14 -2.97 3.78
N GLU A 141 -19.84 -1.77 3.28
CA GLU A 141 -19.16 -1.63 1.99
C GLU A 141 -17.65 -1.89 2.06
N VAL A 142 -17.15 -2.65 1.08
CA VAL A 142 -15.77 -3.14 0.99
C VAL A 142 -15.23 -3.02 -0.43
N ILE A 143 -13.90 -3.00 -0.57
CA ILE A 143 -13.20 -2.86 -1.85
C ILE A 143 -12.48 -4.16 -2.19
N ILE A 144 -12.84 -4.73 -3.34
CA ILE A 144 -12.40 -6.04 -3.82
C ILE A 144 -11.72 -5.90 -5.19
N TYR A 145 -10.74 -6.75 -5.46
CA TYR A 145 -10.07 -6.88 -6.76
C TYR A 145 -9.78 -8.36 -7.04
N ASN A 146 -10.48 -8.95 -8.02
CA ASN A 146 -10.45 -10.37 -8.36
C ASN A 146 -10.72 -11.28 -7.14
N GLY A 147 -11.92 -11.21 -6.57
CA GLY A 147 -12.31 -11.91 -5.33
C GLY A 147 -11.71 -11.36 -4.03
N ASP A 148 -10.42 -11.02 -4.02
CA ASP A 148 -9.67 -10.62 -2.82
C ASP A 148 -10.01 -9.19 -2.36
N TYR A 149 -10.09 -8.96 -1.04
CA TYR A 149 -10.05 -7.60 -0.47
C TYR A 149 -8.74 -6.89 -0.88
N ILE A 150 -8.78 -5.60 -1.23
CA ILE A 150 -7.55 -4.86 -1.57
C ILE A 150 -6.70 -4.55 -0.33
N THR A 151 -5.41 -4.24 -0.55
CA THR A 151 -4.58 -3.60 0.48
C THR A 151 -4.78 -2.08 0.36
N GLY A 152 -5.82 -1.58 1.04
CA GLY A 152 -6.25 -0.18 0.98
C GLY A 152 -5.34 0.79 1.73
N TRP A 153 -4.16 1.08 1.20
CA TRP A 153 -3.25 2.08 1.77
C TRP A 153 -3.84 3.50 1.67
N PHE A 154 -3.67 4.30 2.73
CA PHE A 154 -4.08 5.70 2.79
C PHE A 154 -3.05 6.53 3.58
N HIS A 155 -3.02 7.84 3.37
CA HIS A 155 -2.05 8.75 3.99
C HIS A 155 -2.59 10.19 4.02
N SER A 156 -2.02 11.07 4.85
CA SER A 156 -2.59 12.41 5.08
C SER A 156 -2.60 13.30 3.83
N SER A 157 -1.46 13.47 3.15
CA SER A 157 -1.35 14.28 1.92
C SER A 157 -0.30 13.73 0.97
N ALA A 158 -0.66 13.58 -0.31
CA ALA A 158 0.26 13.09 -1.34
C ALA A 158 1.31 14.16 -1.74
N GLY A 159 0.99 15.44 -1.58
CA GLY A 159 1.74 16.57 -2.11
C GLY A 159 1.38 16.89 -3.58
N GLY A 160 0.15 16.55 -4.00
CA GLY A 160 -0.37 16.80 -5.34
C GLY A 160 -0.41 15.57 -6.27
N GLN A 161 0.35 14.52 -5.97
CA GLN A 161 0.42 13.28 -6.78
C GLN A 161 0.77 12.07 -5.89
N THR A 162 0.04 10.97 -6.02
CA THR A 162 0.33 9.69 -5.33
C THR A 162 1.43 8.91 -6.04
N THR A 163 2.13 8.02 -5.34
CA THR A 163 3.23 7.18 -5.85
C THR A 163 2.94 5.68 -5.64
N SER A 164 3.81 4.83 -6.19
CA SER A 164 3.78 3.37 -6.04
C SER A 164 4.19 2.92 -4.63
N ALA A 165 3.74 1.73 -4.22
CA ALA A 165 4.17 1.07 -3.00
C ALA A 165 5.68 0.81 -3.00
N LYS A 166 6.27 0.47 -4.15
CA LYS A 166 7.73 0.32 -4.31
C LYS A 166 8.53 1.56 -3.90
N VAL A 167 7.99 2.76 -4.11
CA VAL A 167 8.65 4.03 -3.78
C VAL A 167 8.23 4.51 -2.39
N GLY A 168 6.94 4.65 -2.15
CA GLY A 168 6.41 5.22 -0.90
C GLY A 168 6.58 4.34 0.34
N LEU A 169 6.60 3.02 0.16
CA LEU A 169 6.66 2.01 1.23
C LEU A 169 7.90 1.09 1.13
N ALA A 170 8.82 1.35 0.20
CA ALA A 170 9.92 0.44 -0.17
C ALA A 170 9.46 -1.02 -0.45
N TYR A 171 8.24 -1.18 -0.98
CA TYR A 171 7.56 -2.47 -1.06
C TYR A 171 8.31 -3.50 -1.90
N ASN A 172 8.61 -4.66 -1.31
CA ASN A 172 9.51 -5.67 -1.89
C ASN A 172 8.81 -6.74 -2.76
N LYS A 173 7.49 -6.70 -2.89
CA LYS A 173 6.71 -7.64 -3.73
C LYS A 173 6.36 -7.01 -5.09
N LYS A 174 5.57 -7.71 -5.90
CA LYS A 174 4.94 -7.14 -7.10
C LYS A 174 4.03 -5.98 -6.70
N GLU A 175 4.03 -4.92 -7.51
CA GLU A 175 3.10 -3.79 -7.36
C GLU A 175 1.64 -4.28 -7.47
N PRO A 176 0.73 -3.96 -6.53
CA PRO A 176 -0.67 -4.37 -6.65
C PRO A 176 -1.34 -3.64 -7.83
N PRO A 177 -2.09 -4.33 -8.73
CA PRO A 177 -2.56 -3.72 -9.98
C PRO A 177 -3.47 -2.50 -9.81
N TYR A 178 -4.22 -2.45 -8.72
CA TYR A 178 -5.10 -1.33 -8.36
C TYR A 178 -4.36 -0.10 -7.82
N ILE A 179 -3.08 -0.22 -7.45
CA ILE A 179 -2.27 0.90 -6.98
C ILE A 179 -1.57 1.57 -8.17
N ILE A 180 -2.05 2.76 -8.52
CA ILE A 180 -1.45 3.62 -9.53
C ILE A 180 -1.20 5.03 -9.00
N SER A 181 -0.25 5.72 -9.62
CA SER A 181 0.05 7.12 -9.36
C SER A 181 -1.01 8.01 -10.03
N VAL A 182 -1.79 8.75 -9.23
CA VAL A 182 -2.84 9.68 -9.65
C VAL A 182 -2.62 11.07 -9.06
N LYS A 183 -3.23 12.09 -9.67
CA LYS A 183 -3.24 13.45 -9.11
C LYS A 183 -4.07 13.46 -7.81
N SER A 184 -3.68 14.28 -6.85
CA SER A 184 -4.37 14.42 -5.57
C SER A 184 -4.72 15.88 -5.30
N PRO A 185 -6.00 16.27 -5.15
CA PRO A 185 -6.41 17.63 -4.85
C PRO A 185 -6.12 18.01 -3.38
N ASP A 186 -4.84 18.08 -3.02
CA ASP A 186 -4.39 18.34 -1.65
C ASP A 186 -4.44 19.84 -1.26
N GLN A 187 -5.14 20.71 -2.01
CA GLN A 187 -5.09 22.17 -1.80
C GLN A 187 -5.53 22.62 -0.39
N HIS A 188 -6.39 21.84 0.25
CA HIS A 188 -6.88 22.09 1.61
C HIS A 188 -5.97 21.58 2.72
N ALA A 189 -4.86 20.90 2.39
CA ALA A 189 -3.86 20.56 3.39
C ALA A 189 -3.29 21.84 4.06
N PRO A 190 -2.99 21.80 5.37
CA PRO A 190 -2.27 22.85 6.07
C PRO A 190 -0.97 23.28 5.40
N ASP A 191 -0.58 24.54 5.59
CA ASP A 191 0.63 25.09 4.96
C ASP A 191 1.90 24.37 5.42
N ASP A 192 1.96 23.93 6.69
CA ASP A 192 3.03 23.09 7.23
C ASP A 192 3.06 21.66 6.67
N ILE A 193 2.06 21.26 5.88
CA ILE A 193 2.03 20.01 5.10
C ILE A 193 2.34 20.31 3.62
N LYS A 194 1.80 21.38 3.05
CA LYS A 194 2.08 21.80 1.65
C LYS A 194 3.53 22.26 1.45
N SER A 195 4.18 22.81 2.48
CA SER A 195 5.59 23.18 2.47
C SER A 195 6.20 23.12 3.87
N TRP A 196 6.83 21.99 4.20
CA TRP A 196 7.55 21.84 5.47
C TRP A 196 9.06 22.06 5.34
N SER A 197 9.65 22.52 6.45
CA SER A 197 11.09 22.51 6.71
C SER A 197 11.29 21.86 8.07
N VAL A 198 12.03 20.75 8.13
CA VAL A 198 12.36 20.03 9.37
C VAL A 198 13.87 19.83 9.44
N SER A 199 14.42 19.73 10.64
CA SER A 199 15.87 19.60 10.81
C SER A 199 16.22 18.54 11.84
N PHE A 200 17.34 17.87 11.59
CA PHE A 200 17.89 16.79 12.39
C PHE A 200 19.33 17.12 12.76
N GLU A 201 19.73 16.84 14.01
CA GLU A 201 21.13 16.98 14.40
C GLU A 201 21.91 15.72 14.01
N ASN A 202 23.24 15.80 13.92
CA ASN A 202 24.12 14.66 13.60
C ASN A 202 23.71 13.36 14.33
N ASN A 203 23.39 13.46 15.62
CA ASN A 203 23.04 12.32 16.46
C ASN A 203 21.69 11.65 16.09
N ASP A 204 20.70 12.36 15.54
CA ASP A 204 19.49 11.74 14.98
C ASP A 204 19.86 10.83 13.79
N ILE A 205 20.76 11.29 12.92
CA ILE A 205 21.19 10.55 11.73
C ILE A 205 22.11 9.38 12.12
N LEU A 206 22.96 9.52 13.15
CA LEU A 206 23.73 8.41 13.72
C LEU A 206 22.81 7.31 14.28
N GLN A 207 21.68 7.66 14.89
CA GLN A 207 20.70 6.68 15.34
C GLN A 207 20.08 5.89 14.17
N VAL A 208 19.80 6.55 13.03
CA VAL A 208 19.38 5.87 11.80
C VAL A 208 20.47 4.94 11.28
N LEU A 209 21.71 5.42 11.18
CA LEU A 209 22.86 4.61 10.75
C LEU A 209 23.02 3.34 11.62
N LYS A 210 22.91 3.48 12.95
CA LYS A 210 22.93 2.39 13.93
C LYS A 210 21.80 1.39 13.71
N GLN A 211 20.56 1.85 13.48
CA GLN A 211 19.42 0.99 13.16
C GLN A 211 19.66 0.17 11.88
N VAL A 212 20.29 0.76 10.85
CA VAL A 212 20.60 0.07 9.57
C VAL A 212 21.96 -0.66 9.57
N GLY A 213 22.49 -0.99 10.75
CA GLY A 213 23.64 -1.86 10.94
C GLY A 213 25.02 -1.21 10.79
N VAL A 214 25.10 0.11 10.59
CA VAL A 214 26.38 0.85 10.61
C VAL A 214 26.78 1.07 12.07
N LYS A 215 27.90 0.46 12.47
CA LYS A 215 28.47 0.61 13.81
C LYS A 215 29.54 1.70 13.82
N ASN A 216 29.76 2.30 14.98
CA ASN A 216 30.87 3.19 15.32
C ASN A 216 31.01 4.52 14.56
N ALA A 217 30.12 4.86 13.61
CA ALA A 217 30.07 6.19 13.01
C ALA A 217 29.90 7.30 14.06
N GLN A 218 30.70 8.36 13.98
CA GLN A 218 30.65 9.52 14.88
C GLN A 218 30.17 10.80 14.18
N THR A 219 30.41 10.95 12.88
CA THR A 219 30.15 12.21 12.16
C THR A 219 29.56 11.96 10.79
N VAL A 220 28.32 12.40 10.60
CA VAL A 220 27.68 12.45 9.28
C VAL A 220 28.21 13.67 8.53
N GLN A 221 28.75 13.41 7.34
CA GLN A 221 29.38 14.40 6.48
C GLN A 221 28.37 15.01 5.49
N ASP A 222 27.48 14.19 4.93
CA ASP A 222 26.56 14.58 3.86
C ASP A 222 25.37 13.60 3.75
N ILE A 223 24.23 14.05 3.21
CA ILE A 223 23.06 13.22 2.91
C ILE A 223 22.51 13.63 1.53
N LYS A 224 22.56 12.70 0.57
CA LYS A 224 22.08 12.93 -0.81
C LYS A 224 20.90 12.04 -1.15
N ILE A 225 19.98 12.56 -1.95
CA ILE A 225 19.04 11.76 -2.73
C ILE A 225 19.79 11.30 -3.98
N LEU A 226 19.76 10.00 -4.26
CA LEU A 226 20.42 9.39 -5.41
C LEU A 226 19.50 9.28 -6.63
N ASP A 227 18.20 9.06 -6.38
CA ASP A 227 17.20 8.75 -7.40
C ASP A 227 15.81 9.21 -6.97
N ARG A 228 14.94 9.52 -7.95
CA ARG A 228 13.57 9.99 -7.76
C ARG A 228 12.63 9.29 -8.73
N ASP A 229 11.39 9.06 -8.29
CA ASP A 229 10.35 8.59 -9.20
C ASP A 229 9.73 9.74 -10.00
N LYS A 230 8.84 9.40 -10.95
CA LYS A 230 8.08 10.36 -11.76
C LYS A 230 7.12 11.27 -10.97
N THR A 231 7.13 11.22 -9.64
CA THR A 231 6.35 12.05 -8.72
C THR A 231 7.26 12.91 -7.84
N GLU A 232 8.55 13.01 -8.18
CA GLU A 232 9.63 13.66 -7.45
C GLU A 232 9.90 13.07 -6.05
N ARG A 233 9.29 11.94 -5.68
CA ARG A 233 9.58 11.27 -4.41
C ARG A 233 10.91 10.54 -4.49
N ALA A 234 11.75 10.78 -3.48
CA ALA A 234 13.05 10.13 -3.38
C ALA A 234 12.88 8.60 -3.31
N ILE A 235 13.64 7.88 -4.13
CA ILE A 235 13.67 6.41 -4.13
C ILE A 235 14.81 5.93 -3.24
N ASP A 236 16.04 6.32 -3.58
CA ASP A 236 17.26 5.96 -2.86
C ASP A 236 17.98 7.19 -2.31
N MET A 237 18.66 7.01 -1.18
CA MET A 237 19.47 8.01 -0.50
C MET A 237 20.84 7.43 -0.13
N GLU A 238 21.85 8.30 -0.04
CA GLU A 238 23.18 8.00 0.47
C GLU A 238 23.51 8.91 1.64
N ILE A 239 23.84 8.30 2.78
CA ILE A 239 24.40 8.98 3.95
C ILE A 239 25.91 8.77 3.90
N SER A 240 26.69 9.85 3.83
CA SER A 240 28.15 9.83 3.93
C SER A 240 28.56 10.17 5.36
N TYR A 241 29.49 9.42 5.93
CA TYR A 241 29.93 9.55 7.32
C TYR A 241 31.43 9.23 7.45
N ASP A 242 32.01 9.52 8.60
CA ASP A 242 33.42 9.30 8.95
C ASP A 242 33.97 7.89 8.61
N GLY A 243 33.13 6.86 8.75
CA GLY A 243 33.44 5.47 8.40
C GLY A 243 32.93 5.00 7.02
N GLY A 244 32.58 5.91 6.10
CA GLY A 244 32.23 5.56 4.70
C GLY A 244 30.85 6.04 4.24
N LYS A 245 30.12 5.17 3.55
CA LYS A 245 28.85 5.51 2.87
C LYS A 245 27.80 4.43 3.01
N LYS A 246 26.57 4.82 3.38
CA LYS A 246 25.41 3.93 3.49
C LYS A 246 24.34 4.34 2.48
N LYS A 247 24.06 3.46 1.51
CA LYS A 247 22.90 3.57 0.62
C LYS A 247 21.67 2.88 1.23
N MET A 248 20.49 3.47 1.06
CA MET A 248 19.20 2.89 1.51
C MET A 248 18.01 3.55 0.80
N LYS A 249 16.85 2.88 0.80
CA LYS A 249 15.58 3.47 0.31
C LYS A 249 15.14 4.64 1.20
N ALA A 250 14.66 5.71 0.59
CA ALA A 250 14.21 6.91 1.30
C ALA A 250 13.01 6.65 2.22
N ALA A 251 12.11 5.73 1.85
CA ALA A 251 11.02 5.29 2.72
C ALA A 251 11.55 4.61 3.99
N ASN A 252 12.59 3.76 3.89
CA ASN A 252 13.23 3.16 5.07
C ASN A 252 13.93 4.21 5.94
N PHE A 253 14.50 5.25 5.33
CA PHE A 253 15.07 6.38 6.07
C PHE A 253 13.99 7.13 6.86
N ARG A 254 12.85 7.42 6.21
CA ARG A 254 11.68 8.04 6.86
C ARG A 254 11.15 7.21 8.04
N ILE A 255 11.10 5.89 7.94
CA ILE A 255 10.69 5.03 9.06
C ILE A 255 11.72 5.09 10.21
N ALA A 256 13.02 4.98 9.90
CA ALA A 256 14.07 4.94 10.92
C ALA A 256 14.31 6.28 11.64
N ILE A 257 14.14 7.42 10.95
CA ILE A 257 14.26 8.77 11.55
C ILE A 257 13.01 9.17 12.35
N GLY A 258 11.88 8.50 12.09
CA GLY A 258 10.57 8.79 12.67
C GLY A 258 9.61 9.36 11.62
N PRO A 259 8.50 8.68 11.27
CA PRO A 259 7.56 9.13 10.24
C PRO A 259 6.86 10.45 10.60
N ASP A 260 6.75 10.78 11.88
CA ASP A 260 6.17 12.03 12.40
C ASP A 260 7.19 13.19 12.35
N LYS A 261 8.49 12.89 12.45
CA LYS A 261 9.56 13.89 12.30
C LYS A 261 9.80 14.25 10.83
N LEU A 262 9.92 13.26 9.95
CA LEU A 262 10.08 13.47 8.51
C LEU A 262 8.75 13.19 7.78
N LYS A 263 7.98 14.25 7.51
CA LYS A 263 6.60 14.13 7.04
C LYS A 263 6.45 13.30 5.75
N SER A 264 7.33 13.42 4.76
CA SER A 264 7.25 12.59 3.55
C SER A 264 8.61 12.35 2.87
N THR A 265 8.63 11.49 1.84
CA THR A 265 9.77 11.30 0.92
C THR A 265 9.78 12.27 -0.28
N LEU A 266 8.79 13.18 -0.37
CA LEU A 266 8.75 14.26 -1.35
C LEU A 266 9.61 15.45 -0.86
N ILE A 267 10.90 15.16 -0.74
CA ILE A 267 11.95 16.07 -0.26
C ILE A 267 12.44 16.91 -1.43
N LYS A 268 12.29 18.23 -1.35
CA LYS A 268 12.76 19.21 -2.35
C LYS A 268 14.26 19.47 -2.21
N SER A 269 14.74 19.78 -1.00
CA SER A 269 16.17 19.97 -0.70
C SER A 269 16.59 19.30 0.62
N ILE A 270 17.89 19.03 0.72
CA ILE A 270 18.58 18.67 1.96
C ILE A 270 19.79 19.61 2.06
N GLU A 271 19.94 20.30 3.19
CA GLU A 271 20.94 21.35 3.40
C GLU A 271 21.67 21.10 4.73
N LYS A 272 23.00 20.99 4.70
CA LYS A 272 23.84 20.87 5.92
C LYS A 272 24.35 22.24 6.36
N SER A 273 24.22 22.56 7.64
CA SER A 273 24.82 23.73 8.27
C SER A 273 25.33 23.37 9.66
N GLY A 274 26.64 23.48 9.89
CA GLY A 274 27.28 22.84 11.04
C GLY A 274 26.96 21.34 11.08
N ASP A 275 26.51 20.84 12.21
CA ASP A 275 26.10 19.44 12.41
C ASP A 275 24.61 19.17 12.13
N LYS A 276 23.89 20.17 11.61
CA LYS A 276 22.44 20.16 11.40
C LYS A 276 22.09 19.90 9.93
N PHE A 277 21.17 18.97 9.70
CA PHE A 277 20.65 18.60 8.38
C PHE A 277 19.19 19.06 8.25
N THR A 278 18.94 20.05 7.40
CA THR A 278 17.59 20.58 7.15
C THR A 278 17.01 20.01 5.88
N PHE A 279 15.86 19.35 6.00
CA PHE A 279 15.09 18.76 4.91
C PHE A 279 13.88 19.66 4.64
N LYS A 280 13.70 20.09 3.39
CA LYS A 280 12.52 20.85 2.94
C LYS A 280 11.70 19.99 1.98
N GLY A 281 10.38 20.03 2.05
CA GLY A 281 9.52 19.14 1.26
C GLY A 281 8.04 19.47 1.32
N SER A 282 7.20 18.54 0.85
CA SER A 282 5.74 18.70 0.80
C SER A 282 4.99 17.37 0.97
N GLY A 283 3.71 17.44 1.32
CA GLY A 283 2.87 16.28 1.65
C GLY A 283 3.25 15.62 2.99
N TYR A 284 2.42 14.70 3.45
CA TYR A 284 2.63 13.95 4.70
C TYR A 284 2.16 12.50 4.53
N GLY A 285 3.11 11.57 4.64
CA GLY A 285 2.92 10.13 4.55
C GLY A 285 3.67 9.48 3.39
N HIS A 286 3.50 8.16 3.25
CA HIS A 286 4.14 7.37 2.20
C HIS A 286 3.69 7.75 0.78
N GLY A 287 2.51 8.37 0.62
CA GLY A 287 2.03 8.85 -0.68
C GLY A 287 1.33 7.80 -1.54
N VAL A 288 0.91 6.67 -0.96
CA VAL A 288 0.40 5.49 -1.70
C VAL A 288 -1.09 5.31 -1.40
N GLY A 289 -1.87 4.96 -2.43
CA GLY A 289 -3.33 4.86 -2.33
C GLY A 289 -3.98 6.20 -1.99
N MET A 290 -5.00 6.21 -1.14
CA MET A 290 -5.82 7.41 -0.89
C MET A 290 -5.06 8.51 -0.13
N SER A 291 -5.12 9.74 -0.64
CA SER A 291 -4.80 10.94 0.13
C SER A 291 -6.03 11.38 0.92
N GLN A 292 -5.91 11.56 2.22
CA GLN A 292 -7.02 12.05 3.07
C GLN A 292 -7.38 13.50 2.72
N TRP A 293 -6.40 14.40 2.59
CA TRP A 293 -6.67 15.78 2.19
C TRP A 293 -7.19 15.89 0.75
N GLY A 294 -6.82 14.96 -0.13
CA GLY A 294 -7.43 14.83 -1.45
C GLY A 294 -8.88 14.33 -1.40
N ALA A 295 -9.19 13.34 -0.57
CA ALA A 295 -10.56 12.88 -0.32
C ALA A 295 -11.45 14.00 0.27
N PHE A 296 -10.91 14.82 1.17
CA PHE A 296 -11.59 16.01 1.72
C PHE A 296 -11.97 17.02 0.62
N ALA A 297 -11.06 17.31 -0.31
CA ALA A 297 -11.33 18.20 -1.42
C ALA A 297 -12.38 17.63 -2.38
N MET A 298 -12.23 16.37 -2.79
CA MET A 298 -13.21 15.69 -3.64
C MET A 298 -14.60 15.66 -3.00
N ALA A 299 -14.71 15.36 -1.71
CA ALA A 299 -16.00 15.40 -1.00
C ALA A 299 -16.58 16.82 -0.88
N LYS A 300 -15.74 17.87 -0.80
CA LYS A 300 -16.19 19.27 -0.91
C LYS A 300 -16.65 19.64 -2.32
N GLU A 301 -16.10 18.99 -3.34
CA GLU A 301 -16.53 19.08 -4.74
C GLU A 301 -17.75 18.17 -5.04
N GLY A 302 -18.36 17.58 -4.00
CA GLY A 302 -19.59 16.78 -4.10
C GLY A 302 -19.39 15.32 -4.50
N LYS A 303 -18.15 14.81 -4.48
CA LYS A 303 -17.85 13.41 -4.81
C LYS A 303 -18.26 12.44 -3.72
N SER A 304 -18.89 11.34 -4.14
CA SER A 304 -19.30 10.26 -3.24
C SER A 304 -18.09 9.47 -2.69
N PRO A 305 -18.27 8.68 -1.60
CA PRO A 305 -17.22 7.79 -1.12
C PRO A 305 -16.70 6.85 -2.22
N GLU A 306 -17.60 6.34 -3.06
CA GLU A 306 -17.31 5.41 -4.14
C GLU A 306 -16.49 6.08 -5.26
N GLU A 307 -16.84 7.32 -5.65
CA GLU A 307 -16.06 8.10 -6.61
C GLU A 307 -14.66 8.44 -6.08
N ILE A 308 -14.54 8.76 -4.79
CA ILE A 308 -13.26 9.01 -4.12
C ILE A 308 -12.38 7.76 -4.18
N ILE A 309 -12.92 6.59 -3.83
CA ILE A 309 -12.19 5.32 -3.91
C ILE A 309 -11.80 4.97 -5.34
N ALA A 310 -12.71 5.10 -6.32
CA ALA A 310 -12.43 4.78 -7.72
C ALA A 310 -11.34 5.68 -8.35
N HIS A 311 -11.13 6.89 -7.80
CA HIS A 311 -10.04 7.78 -8.21
C HIS A 311 -8.67 7.31 -7.70
N TYR A 312 -8.58 6.78 -6.47
CA TYR A 312 -7.29 6.35 -5.88
C TYR A 312 -6.94 4.87 -6.14
N PHE A 313 -7.92 4.03 -6.45
CA PHE A 313 -7.74 2.59 -6.66
C PHE A 313 -8.36 2.15 -7.99
N LYS A 314 -7.54 1.75 -8.95
CA LYS A 314 -7.98 1.44 -10.32
C LYS A 314 -8.56 0.01 -10.43
N ASP A 315 -9.59 -0.14 -11.25
CA ASP A 315 -10.20 -1.42 -11.64
C ASP A 315 -10.69 -2.26 -10.44
N VAL A 316 -11.00 -1.61 -9.31
CA VAL A 316 -11.59 -2.25 -8.12
C VAL A 316 -13.11 -2.30 -8.21
N LYS A 317 -13.72 -3.27 -7.52
CA LYS A 317 -15.15 -3.33 -7.26
C LYS A 317 -15.43 -2.90 -5.82
N ILE A 318 -16.40 -2.01 -5.63
CA ILE A 318 -17.01 -1.73 -4.33
C ILE A 318 -18.29 -2.56 -4.21
N GLY A 319 -18.64 -3.01 -3.01
CA GLY A 319 -19.99 -3.50 -2.73
C GLY A 319 -20.17 -3.99 -1.29
N LYS A 320 -21.40 -4.38 -0.98
CA LYS A 320 -21.92 -4.43 0.39
C LYS A 320 -21.95 -5.85 0.98
N LYS A 321 -21.12 -6.13 2.00
CA LYS A 321 -20.97 -7.43 2.69
C LYS A 321 -22.10 -7.77 3.66
N TRP A 322 -22.63 -6.80 4.39
CA TRP A 322 -23.85 -6.94 5.22
C TRP A 322 -24.80 -5.80 4.88
N ASP A 323 -25.92 -5.68 5.59
CA ASP A 323 -26.82 -4.51 5.49
C ASP A 323 -26.81 -3.64 6.73
#